data_AF-A0A1S8A8S4-F1
#
_entry.id   AF-A0A1S8A8S4-F1
#
_cell.length_a   1.000
_cell.length_b   1.000
_cell.length_c   1.000
_cell.angle_alpha   90.00
_cell.angle_beta   90.00
_cell.angle_gamma   90.00
#
_symmetry.space_group_name_H-M   'P 1'
#
loop_
_entity.id
_entity.type
_entity.pdbx_description
1 polymer ?
#
loop_
_entity_poly.entity_id
_entity_poly.type
_entity_poly.pdbx_seq_one_letter_code
_entity_poly.pdbx_strand_id
1 'polypeptide(L)'
;MDWNAVKNALPDQKITALPNIQDPAFLANAQTGLDGAFSWYAWPTDGGNSIIPGPMTTVWDERFLDNLAGRPYMAPVSPWFFTHFNTKNWVFICEDQPTLRWEQMLQLKPAIVEIVTWNDFGESHYISGNQPNHSDDGSGAWATGYPHDGFRTLWAPYIAAYKAGAAAPSVSADQVVYWYRTTPKATVCAGDPLGPPNGIQYLADVVFVATMLTEPAELTVTSGDGAAPVTVSVGAGIRTTNFTMGVGPQHFSVSRGGVEILGGTSEKDVADSCEKYNFNPYVGVLSA
;
A
#
# COMPACT_ATOMS: atom_id res chain seq x y z
N MET A 1 20.09 2.14 -22.38
CA MET A 1 21.19 1.17 -22.15
C MET A 1 21.03 0.03 -23.15
N ASP A 2 22.12 -0.42 -23.76
CA ASP A 2 22.12 -1.58 -24.66
C ASP A 2 22.57 -2.82 -23.89
N TRP A 3 21.62 -3.68 -23.51
CA TRP A 3 21.89 -4.93 -22.79
C TRP A 3 22.52 -6.00 -23.68
N ASN A 4 22.48 -5.88 -25.02
CA ASN A 4 23.22 -6.78 -25.89
C ASN A 4 24.72 -6.64 -25.64
N ALA A 5 25.22 -5.39 -25.56
CA ALA A 5 26.62 -5.12 -25.27
C ALA A 5 27.04 -5.69 -23.89
N VAL A 6 26.18 -5.56 -22.87
CA VAL A 6 26.44 -6.10 -21.52
C VAL A 6 26.53 -7.62 -21.54
N LYS A 7 25.57 -8.29 -22.18
CA LYS A 7 25.53 -9.76 -22.30
C LYS A 7 26.74 -10.28 -23.08
N ASN A 8 27.11 -9.62 -24.18
CA ASN A 8 28.28 -9.98 -24.98
C ASN A 8 29.60 -9.82 -24.23
N ALA A 9 29.69 -8.83 -23.33
CA ALA A 9 30.86 -8.62 -22.48
C ALA A 9 30.97 -9.65 -21.34
N LEU A 10 29.89 -10.38 -21.02
CA LEU A 10 29.81 -11.34 -19.93
C LEU A 10 29.28 -12.71 -20.42
N PRO A 11 29.97 -13.37 -21.38
CA PRO A 11 29.44 -14.53 -22.11
C PRO A 11 29.18 -15.76 -21.22
N ASP A 12 29.90 -15.87 -20.09
CA ASP A 12 29.74 -16.97 -19.14
C ASP A 12 28.67 -16.71 -18.06
N GLN A 13 28.03 -15.54 -18.09
CA GLN A 13 27.00 -15.14 -17.11
C GLN A 13 25.62 -15.10 -17.76
N LYS A 14 24.64 -15.75 -17.11
CA LYS A 14 23.23 -15.61 -17.50
C LYS A 14 22.66 -14.33 -16.90
N ILE A 15 22.48 -13.31 -17.72
CA ILE A 15 21.88 -12.03 -17.33
C ILE A 15 20.45 -11.95 -17.86
N THR A 16 19.49 -11.74 -16.97
CA THR A 16 18.10 -11.42 -17.32
C THR A 16 17.83 -9.96 -16.98
N ALA A 17 17.65 -9.11 -17.99
CA ALA A 17 17.52 -7.67 -17.85
C ALA A 17 16.05 -7.24 -17.87
N LEU A 18 15.55 -6.78 -16.71
CA LEU A 18 14.22 -6.20 -16.53
C LEU A 18 14.36 -4.77 -15.99
N PRO A 19 14.85 -3.80 -16.79
CA PRO A 19 14.96 -2.42 -16.31
C PRO A 19 13.58 -1.82 -16.04
N ASN A 20 13.52 -0.81 -15.17
CA ASN A 20 12.38 0.09 -15.13
C ASN A 20 12.26 0.81 -16.48
N ILE A 21 11.07 0.77 -17.07
CA ILE A 21 10.75 1.52 -18.27
C ILE A 21 9.63 2.49 -17.90
N GLN A 22 9.80 3.77 -18.22
CA GLN A 22 8.78 4.77 -17.90
C GLN A 22 7.58 4.64 -18.85
N ASP A 23 7.81 4.86 -20.15
CA ASP A 23 6.75 4.70 -21.15
C ASP A 23 6.74 3.27 -21.74
N PRO A 24 5.72 2.44 -21.48
CA PRO A 24 5.64 1.09 -22.03
C PRO A 24 5.57 1.05 -23.56
N ALA A 25 5.19 2.14 -24.24
CA ALA A 25 5.19 2.19 -25.71
C ALA A 25 6.58 1.97 -26.31
N PHE A 26 7.65 2.31 -25.57
CA PHE A 26 9.03 2.01 -25.97
C PHE A 26 9.28 0.51 -26.18
N LEU A 27 8.60 -0.35 -25.41
CA LEU A 27 8.87 -1.79 -25.36
C LEU A 27 8.56 -2.51 -26.67
N ALA A 28 7.55 -2.04 -27.42
CA ALA A 28 7.13 -2.63 -28.68
C ALA A 28 8.23 -2.64 -29.75
N ASN A 29 9.14 -1.67 -29.70
CA ASN A 29 10.19 -1.48 -30.70
C ASN A 29 11.61 -1.57 -30.11
N ALA A 30 11.75 -1.93 -28.84
CA ALA A 30 13.03 -1.93 -28.15
C ALA A 30 13.96 -3.03 -28.69
N GLN A 31 15.06 -2.61 -29.34
CA GLN A 31 16.13 -3.48 -29.85
C GLN A 31 17.37 -3.47 -28.94
N THR A 32 17.17 -3.31 -27.63
CA THR A 32 18.25 -3.11 -26.64
C THR A 32 18.64 -4.37 -25.89
N GLY A 33 18.13 -5.55 -26.28
CA GLY A 33 18.45 -6.82 -25.61
C GLY A 33 17.79 -7.00 -24.24
N LEU A 34 16.76 -6.21 -23.91
CA LEU A 34 15.97 -6.39 -22.69
C LEU A 34 15.16 -7.69 -22.75
N ASP A 35 15.14 -8.42 -21.64
CA ASP A 35 14.41 -9.69 -21.54
C ASP A 35 12.98 -9.47 -21.08
N GLY A 36 12.73 -8.40 -20.31
CA GLY A 36 11.43 -7.99 -19.81
C GLY A 36 11.49 -6.56 -19.30
N ALA A 37 10.49 -6.13 -18.53
CA ALA A 37 10.48 -4.80 -17.96
C ALA A 37 9.80 -4.74 -16.60
N PHE A 38 10.27 -3.81 -15.80
CA PHE A 38 9.68 -3.40 -14.55
C PHE A 38 8.94 -2.07 -14.75
N SER A 39 7.84 -1.89 -14.02
CA SER A 39 7.13 -0.61 -13.95
C SER A 39 7.25 -0.02 -12.55
N TRP A 40 7.56 1.28 -12.46
CA TRP A 40 7.47 2.03 -11.20
C TRP A 40 6.06 2.57 -10.91
N TYR A 41 5.05 2.23 -11.72
CA TYR A 41 3.68 2.72 -11.56
C TYR A 41 2.94 1.90 -10.50
N ALA A 42 3.33 2.09 -9.24
CA ALA A 42 2.76 1.38 -8.10
C ALA A 42 1.51 2.07 -7.51
N TRP A 43 1.20 3.31 -7.92
CA TRP A 43 0.13 4.16 -7.40
C TRP A 43 -0.65 4.81 -8.54
N PRO A 44 -1.86 5.38 -8.30
CA PRO A 44 -2.64 6.03 -9.34
C PRO A 44 -1.82 7.05 -10.13
N THR A 45 -1.76 6.87 -11.45
CA THR A 45 -0.96 7.69 -12.34
C THR A 45 -1.58 7.79 -13.74
N ASP A 46 -1.36 8.93 -14.41
CA ASP A 46 -1.67 9.16 -15.83
C ASP A 46 -0.50 8.81 -16.77
N GLY A 47 0.52 8.11 -16.26
CA GLY A 47 1.71 7.71 -17.01
C GLY A 47 2.95 8.51 -16.67
N GLY A 48 2.91 9.33 -15.62
CA GLY A 48 4.05 10.05 -15.06
C GLY A 48 4.15 9.90 -13.54
N ASN A 49 5.06 10.67 -12.93
CA ASN A 49 5.03 10.87 -11.47
C ASN A 49 3.94 11.90 -11.12
N SER A 50 2.68 11.52 -11.38
CA SER A 50 1.50 12.38 -11.40
C SER A 50 0.54 12.04 -10.26
N ILE A 51 -0.03 13.04 -9.60
CA ILE A 51 -1.07 12.83 -8.59
C ILE A 51 -2.42 12.97 -9.28
N ILE A 52 -3.12 11.85 -9.44
CA ILE A 52 -4.48 11.81 -9.98
C ILE A 52 -5.44 11.24 -8.94
N PRO A 53 -6.75 11.51 -9.04
CA PRO A 53 -7.74 10.77 -8.27
C PRO A 53 -7.55 9.26 -8.46
N GLY A 54 -7.57 8.51 -7.34
CA GLY A 54 -7.58 7.06 -7.37
C GLY A 54 -8.98 6.47 -7.67
N PRO A 55 -9.17 5.16 -7.51
CA PRO A 55 -8.18 4.17 -7.03
C PRO A 55 -7.16 3.77 -8.11
N MET A 56 -6.19 2.93 -7.73
CA MET A 56 -5.24 2.33 -8.68
C MET A 56 -5.96 1.40 -9.66
N THR A 57 -5.57 1.44 -10.94
CA THR A 57 -6.16 0.59 -12.01
C THR A 57 -5.08 -0.23 -12.71
N THR A 58 -5.50 -1.17 -13.57
CA THR A 58 -4.60 -2.05 -14.34
C THR A 58 -4.19 -1.49 -15.71
N VAL A 59 -4.62 -0.28 -16.07
CA VAL A 59 -4.44 0.26 -17.43
C VAL A 59 -2.96 0.32 -17.85
N TRP A 60 -2.06 0.61 -16.92
CA TRP A 60 -0.63 0.63 -17.22
C TRP A 60 -0.05 -0.78 -17.26
N ASP A 61 -0.44 -1.67 -16.35
CA ASP A 61 -0.04 -3.08 -16.38
C ASP A 61 -0.37 -3.73 -17.72
N GLU A 62 -1.58 -3.50 -18.23
CA GLU A 62 -2.05 -4.00 -19.52
C GLU A 62 -1.18 -3.47 -20.67
N ARG A 63 -0.82 -2.17 -20.65
CA ARG A 63 0.11 -1.60 -21.64
C ARG A 63 1.50 -2.21 -21.57
N PHE A 64 2.00 -2.53 -20.38
CA PHE A 64 3.27 -3.25 -20.24
C PHE A 64 3.16 -4.66 -20.83
N LEU A 65 2.13 -5.41 -20.45
CA LEU A 65 1.90 -6.77 -20.93
C LEU A 65 1.79 -6.83 -22.46
N ASP A 66 0.98 -5.93 -23.06
CA ASP A 66 0.78 -5.84 -24.50
C ASP A 66 2.09 -5.54 -25.24
N ASN A 67 2.84 -4.52 -24.80
CA ASN A 67 4.07 -4.10 -25.47
C ASN A 67 5.28 -5.02 -25.19
N LEU A 68 5.21 -5.82 -24.12
CA LEU A 68 6.21 -6.87 -23.85
C LEU A 68 6.03 -8.08 -24.75
N ALA A 69 4.84 -8.29 -25.33
CA ALA A 69 4.54 -9.36 -26.28
C ALA A 69 4.98 -10.76 -25.77
N GLY A 70 4.66 -11.06 -24.51
CA GLY A 70 4.98 -12.33 -23.85
C GLY A 70 6.32 -12.36 -23.11
N ARG A 71 7.13 -11.29 -23.18
CA ARG A 71 8.29 -11.12 -22.29
C ARG A 71 7.85 -10.87 -20.83
N PRO A 72 8.67 -11.27 -19.83
CA PRO A 72 8.33 -11.08 -18.42
C PRO A 72 8.02 -9.63 -18.04
N TYR A 73 6.84 -9.44 -17.47
CA TYR A 73 6.46 -8.21 -16.79
C TYR A 73 6.69 -8.36 -15.29
N MET A 74 7.44 -7.44 -14.70
CA MET A 74 7.58 -7.28 -13.26
C MET A 74 6.63 -6.15 -12.81
N ALA A 75 5.50 -6.54 -12.23
CA ALA A 75 4.46 -5.62 -11.80
C ALA A 75 4.76 -5.07 -10.40
N PRO A 76 4.60 -3.75 -10.16
CA PRO A 76 4.80 -3.16 -8.85
C PRO A 76 3.58 -3.34 -7.94
N VAL A 77 3.85 -3.61 -6.67
CA VAL A 77 2.87 -3.61 -5.58
C VAL A 77 3.41 -2.76 -4.44
N SER A 78 2.60 -1.83 -3.95
CA SER A 78 2.95 -0.92 -2.87
C SER A 78 1.73 -0.62 -2.00
N PRO A 79 1.87 -0.43 -0.68
CA PRO A 79 0.71 -0.21 0.17
C PRO A 79 0.29 1.27 0.21
N TRP A 80 1.25 2.18 0.13
CA TRP A 80 1.05 3.59 0.41
C TRP A 80 2.07 4.46 -0.31
N PHE A 81 1.90 5.78 -0.31
CA PHE A 81 2.94 6.74 -0.68
C PHE A 81 2.68 8.10 -0.03
N PHE A 82 3.68 8.61 0.69
CA PHE A 82 3.69 9.97 1.19
C PHE A 82 5.13 10.44 1.39
N THR A 83 5.40 11.68 1.05
CA THR A 83 6.72 12.28 1.26
C THR A 83 6.60 13.76 1.57
N HIS A 84 7.53 14.27 2.40
CA HIS A 84 7.49 15.62 2.95
C HIS A 84 8.88 16.26 3.02
N PHE A 85 9.62 16.14 1.92
CA PHE A 85 10.87 16.86 1.67
C PHE A 85 10.60 18.22 1.02
N ASN A 86 11.52 19.16 1.19
CA ASN A 86 11.45 20.49 0.56
C ASN A 86 11.38 20.45 -0.98
N THR A 87 11.92 19.40 -1.61
CA THR A 87 11.89 19.16 -3.06
C THR A 87 10.81 18.16 -3.47
N LYS A 88 10.16 17.49 -2.51
CA LYS A 88 9.24 16.37 -2.72
C LYS A 88 8.19 16.37 -1.61
N ASN A 89 7.05 17.03 -1.82
CA ASN A 89 5.98 17.15 -0.82
C ASN A 89 4.61 16.78 -1.40
N TRP A 90 4.25 15.49 -1.34
CA TRP A 90 2.97 15.00 -1.86
C TRP A 90 2.55 13.64 -1.30
N VAL A 91 1.29 13.27 -1.56
CA VAL A 91 0.65 12.00 -1.21
C VAL A 91 -0.14 11.46 -2.40
N PHE A 92 -0.09 10.14 -2.63
CA PHE A 92 -0.94 9.46 -3.62
C PHE A 92 -2.17 8.84 -2.96
N ILE A 93 -3.20 8.56 -3.76
CA ILE A 93 -4.48 8.01 -3.30
C ILE A 93 -4.33 6.49 -3.17
N CYS A 94 -3.86 6.05 -2.00
CA CYS A 94 -3.53 4.65 -1.71
C CYS A 94 -4.52 3.97 -0.77
N GLU A 95 -5.65 4.62 -0.49
CA GLU A 95 -6.61 4.26 0.56
C GLU A 95 -7.04 2.79 0.57
N ASP A 96 -7.53 2.26 -0.56
CA ASP A 96 -7.91 0.84 -0.72
C ASP A 96 -6.79 -0.03 -1.33
N GLN A 97 -5.66 0.59 -1.67
CA GLN A 97 -4.61 -0.04 -2.47
C GLN A 97 -3.98 -1.28 -1.82
N PRO A 98 -3.75 -1.36 -0.49
CA PRO A 98 -3.18 -2.55 0.14
C PRO A 98 -3.91 -3.86 -0.20
N THR A 99 -5.22 -3.83 -0.40
CA THR A 99 -6.01 -5.00 -0.80
C THR A 99 -6.21 -5.04 -2.30
N LEU A 100 -6.71 -3.94 -2.87
CA LEU A 100 -7.11 -3.86 -4.29
C LEU A 100 -5.97 -4.26 -5.23
N ARG A 101 -4.74 -3.83 -4.93
CA ARG A 101 -3.61 -4.07 -5.82
C ARG A 101 -3.26 -5.57 -5.89
N TRP A 102 -3.38 -6.31 -4.79
CA TRP A 102 -3.15 -7.75 -4.82
C TRP A 102 -4.26 -8.51 -5.55
N GLU A 103 -5.51 -8.09 -5.41
CA GLU A 103 -6.63 -8.64 -6.18
C GLU A 103 -6.36 -8.48 -7.69
N GLN A 104 -5.88 -7.30 -8.11
CA GLN A 104 -5.45 -7.06 -9.49
C GLN A 104 -4.31 -7.99 -9.92
N MET A 105 -3.28 -8.21 -9.08
CA MET A 105 -2.17 -9.11 -9.40
C MET A 105 -2.59 -10.57 -9.57
N LEU A 106 -3.55 -11.05 -8.78
CA LEU A 106 -4.08 -12.41 -8.92
C LEU A 106 -4.85 -12.61 -10.23
N GLN A 107 -5.46 -11.55 -10.77
CA GLN A 107 -6.12 -11.59 -12.08
C GLN A 107 -5.13 -11.44 -13.23
N LEU A 108 -4.23 -10.45 -13.16
CA LEU A 108 -3.24 -10.16 -14.20
C LEU A 108 -2.19 -11.26 -14.34
N LYS A 109 -1.83 -11.93 -13.24
CA LYS A 109 -0.80 -12.99 -13.17
C LYS A 109 0.51 -12.58 -13.87
N PRO A 110 1.11 -11.43 -13.49
CA PRO A 110 2.39 -11.02 -14.06
C PRO A 110 3.47 -12.06 -13.75
N ALA A 111 4.53 -12.09 -14.56
CA ALA A 111 5.62 -13.06 -14.40
C ALA A 111 6.36 -12.87 -13.06
N ILE A 112 6.46 -11.62 -12.58
CA ILE A 112 7.06 -11.26 -11.30
C ILE A 112 6.20 -10.16 -10.66
N VAL A 113 6.08 -10.19 -9.33
CA VAL A 113 5.58 -9.07 -8.53
C VAL A 113 6.74 -8.49 -7.73
N GLU A 114 6.99 -7.20 -7.88
CA GLU A 114 7.96 -6.45 -7.08
C GLU A 114 7.22 -5.67 -5.99
N ILE A 115 7.51 -5.97 -4.73
CA ILE A 115 6.99 -5.21 -3.61
C ILE A 115 7.89 -3.99 -3.39
N VAL A 116 7.34 -2.81 -3.70
CA VAL A 116 8.02 -1.52 -3.50
C VAL A 116 7.45 -0.83 -2.25
N THR A 117 8.17 -0.81 -1.13
CA THR A 117 9.52 -1.36 -0.87
C THR A 117 9.63 -1.98 0.52
N TRP A 118 10.77 -2.59 0.83
CA TRP A 118 11.04 -3.05 2.19
C TRP A 118 11.10 -1.89 3.20
N ASN A 119 11.87 -0.83 2.91
CA ASN A 119 12.27 0.18 3.90
C ASN A 119 12.50 1.60 3.33
N ASP A 120 11.81 1.99 2.25
CA ASP A 120 11.84 3.39 1.81
C ASP A 120 10.93 4.24 2.70
N PHE A 121 11.53 4.74 3.78
CA PHE A 121 10.86 5.61 4.75
C PHE A 121 10.62 7.02 4.19
N GLY A 122 11.48 7.49 3.28
CA GLY A 122 11.37 8.82 2.67
C GLY A 122 10.10 8.99 1.85
N GLU A 123 9.61 7.91 1.24
CA GLU A 123 8.40 7.88 0.41
C GLU A 123 7.23 7.13 1.06
N SER A 124 7.39 6.72 2.32
CA SER A 124 6.37 6.08 3.16
C SER A 124 5.75 4.81 2.55
N HIS A 125 6.43 4.17 1.61
CA HIS A 125 5.93 2.96 0.94
C HIS A 125 6.61 1.68 1.42
N TYR A 126 7.28 1.75 2.57
CA TYR A 126 7.90 0.61 3.23
C TYR A 126 6.85 -0.39 3.75
N ILE A 127 7.26 -1.65 3.90
CA ILE A 127 6.49 -2.73 4.56
C ILE A 127 7.21 -3.34 5.78
N SER A 128 8.36 -2.77 6.16
CA SER A 128 9.03 -3.09 7.41
C SER A 128 8.21 -2.59 8.62
N GLY A 129 8.61 -3.04 9.81
CA GLY A 129 8.11 -2.43 11.05
C GLY A 129 8.60 -0.99 11.22
N ASN A 130 8.45 -0.46 12.43
CA ASN A 130 8.89 0.89 12.76
C ASN A 130 10.36 1.12 12.39
N GLN A 131 10.65 2.32 11.88
CA GLN A 131 11.98 2.80 11.55
C GLN A 131 12.85 2.76 12.82
N PRO A 132 13.91 1.92 12.90
CA PRO A 132 14.73 1.89 14.10
C PRO A 132 15.95 2.81 14.01
N ASN A 133 16.44 3.19 12.82
CA ASN A 133 17.76 3.84 12.64
C ASN A 133 17.93 4.75 11.40
N HIS A 134 16.85 5.20 10.72
CA HIS A 134 16.94 5.98 9.46
C HIS A 134 16.90 7.51 9.69
N SER A 135 17.97 8.07 10.24
CA SER A 135 18.03 9.48 10.64
C SER A 135 18.75 10.41 9.64
N ASP A 136 19.19 9.89 8.51
CA ASP A 136 20.12 10.55 7.58
C ASP A 136 19.45 11.51 6.57
N ASP A 137 18.20 11.26 6.20
CA ASP A 137 17.45 12.08 5.24
C ASP A 137 16.36 12.96 5.88
N GLY A 138 16.05 12.76 7.16
CA GLY A 138 15.00 13.48 7.88
C GLY A 138 13.61 12.81 7.83
N SER A 139 13.46 11.70 7.10
CA SER A 139 12.20 10.95 7.01
C SER A 139 11.72 10.33 8.32
N GLY A 140 12.63 10.21 9.30
CA GLY A 140 12.27 9.89 10.68
C GLY A 140 11.17 10.80 11.25
N ALA A 141 11.03 12.04 10.76
CA ALA A 141 9.96 12.95 11.18
C ALA A 141 8.54 12.45 10.88
N TRP A 142 8.36 11.59 9.87
CA TRP A 142 7.06 10.99 9.54
C TRP A 142 7.02 9.46 9.61
N ALA A 143 8.17 8.78 9.61
CA ALA A 143 8.25 7.32 9.71
C ALA A 143 8.33 6.79 11.15
N THR A 144 8.85 7.58 12.10
CA THR A 144 9.01 7.13 13.49
C THR A 144 7.66 6.96 14.18
N GLY A 145 7.40 5.75 14.68
CA GLY A 145 6.13 5.40 15.32
C GLY A 145 5.02 5.03 14.33
N TYR A 146 5.34 4.81 13.06
CA TYR A 146 4.40 4.38 12.02
C TYR A 146 4.84 3.01 11.47
N PRO A 147 4.52 1.90 12.17
CA PRO A 147 4.82 0.57 11.68
C PRO A 147 3.96 0.23 10.45
N HIS A 148 4.54 -0.41 9.44
CA HIS A 148 3.84 -0.88 8.23
C HIS A 148 3.88 -2.41 8.09
N ASP A 149 4.41 -3.14 9.08
CA ASP A 149 4.50 -4.59 9.02
C ASP A 149 3.14 -5.30 9.03
N GLY A 150 2.07 -4.62 9.46
CA GLY A 150 0.70 -5.12 9.31
C GLY A 150 0.32 -5.39 7.85
N PHE A 151 0.86 -4.65 6.89
CA PHE A 151 0.66 -4.95 5.47
C PHE A 151 1.26 -6.31 5.08
N ARG A 152 2.36 -6.76 5.70
CA ARG A 152 2.90 -8.10 5.45
C ARG A 152 1.96 -9.20 5.94
N THR A 153 1.30 -8.98 7.08
CA THR A 153 0.25 -9.88 7.57
C THR A 153 -0.90 -9.97 6.56
N LEU A 154 -1.39 -8.81 6.08
CA LEU A 154 -2.45 -8.75 5.07
C LEU A 154 -2.05 -9.41 3.74
N TRP A 155 -0.80 -9.27 3.32
CA TRP A 155 -0.33 -9.73 2.02
C TRP A 155 0.09 -11.19 1.98
N ALA A 156 0.39 -11.81 3.13
CA ALA A 156 0.84 -13.20 3.15
C ALA A 156 -0.11 -14.18 2.43
N PRO A 157 -1.45 -14.13 2.61
CA PRO A 157 -2.38 -14.97 1.85
C PRO A 157 -2.40 -14.68 0.35
N TYR A 158 -2.30 -13.40 -0.05
CA TYR A 158 -2.25 -13.01 -1.46
C TYR A 158 -0.97 -13.49 -2.14
N ILE A 159 0.18 -13.36 -1.48
CA ILE A 159 1.47 -13.85 -1.97
C ILE A 159 1.42 -15.37 -2.15
N ALA A 160 0.82 -16.10 -1.20
CA ALA A 160 0.65 -17.54 -1.31
C ALA A 160 -0.24 -17.92 -2.51
N ALA A 161 -1.37 -17.23 -2.70
CA ALA A 161 -2.24 -17.44 -3.85
C ALA A 161 -1.54 -17.14 -5.19
N TYR A 162 -0.81 -16.04 -5.28
CA TYR A 162 -0.03 -15.68 -6.48
C TYR A 162 0.98 -16.76 -6.83
N LYS A 163 1.77 -17.22 -5.86
CA LYS A 163 2.76 -18.29 -6.06
C LYS A 163 2.13 -19.62 -6.45
N ALA A 164 0.92 -19.90 -5.98
CA ALA A 164 0.16 -21.10 -6.33
C ALA A 164 -0.60 -20.98 -7.68
N GLY A 165 -0.61 -19.81 -8.32
CA GLY A 165 -1.42 -19.54 -9.51
C GLY A 165 -2.93 -19.49 -9.24
N ALA A 166 -3.33 -19.34 -7.98
CA ALA A 166 -4.72 -19.28 -7.55
C ALA A 166 -5.36 -17.92 -7.86
N ALA A 167 -6.68 -17.90 -8.06
CA ALA A 167 -7.42 -16.68 -8.37
C ALA A 167 -7.83 -15.87 -7.12
N ALA A 168 -7.70 -16.45 -5.92
CA ALA A 168 -8.08 -15.83 -4.66
C ALA A 168 -7.22 -16.34 -3.49
N PRO A 169 -7.01 -15.54 -2.43
CA PRO A 169 -6.35 -15.98 -1.20
C PRO A 169 -7.23 -16.92 -0.38
N SER A 170 -6.58 -17.80 0.39
CA SER A 170 -7.21 -18.60 1.43
C SER A 170 -6.81 -18.08 2.81
N VAL A 171 -7.77 -17.95 3.72
CA VAL A 171 -7.55 -17.52 5.11
C VAL A 171 -7.62 -18.73 6.04
N SER A 172 -6.65 -18.87 6.93
CA SER A 172 -6.56 -19.98 7.90
C SER A 172 -6.69 -19.57 9.36
N ALA A 173 -6.71 -18.27 9.65
CA ALA A 173 -6.84 -17.71 10.99
C ALA A 173 -7.60 -16.38 10.94
N ASP A 174 -8.39 -16.11 11.98
CA ASP A 174 -9.11 -14.85 12.12
C ASP A 174 -8.14 -13.74 12.56
N GLN A 175 -8.00 -12.70 11.74
CA GLN A 175 -7.15 -11.55 12.00
C GLN A 175 -7.79 -10.28 11.45
N VAL A 176 -7.37 -9.14 11.99
CA VAL A 176 -7.71 -7.82 11.49
C VAL A 176 -6.44 -7.03 11.26
N VAL A 177 -6.33 -6.40 10.09
CA VAL A 177 -5.32 -5.38 9.81
C VAL A 177 -6.05 -4.07 9.59
N TYR A 178 -5.63 -3.00 10.26
CA TYR A 178 -6.24 -1.69 10.13
C TYR A 178 -5.19 -0.64 9.79
N TRP A 179 -5.60 0.40 9.07
CA TRP A 179 -4.75 1.55 8.79
C TRP A 179 -5.55 2.83 8.68
N TYR A 180 -4.91 3.94 9.04
CA TYR A 180 -5.49 5.28 8.96
C TYR A 180 -4.42 6.36 9.12
N ARG A 181 -4.74 7.57 8.65
CA ARG A 181 -3.93 8.76 8.93
C ARG A 181 -4.24 9.25 10.35
N THR A 182 -3.23 9.72 11.06
CA THR A 182 -3.37 10.09 12.48
C THR A 182 -3.79 11.54 12.69
N THR A 183 -4.10 12.25 11.60
CA THR A 183 -4.72 13.57 11.59
C THR A 183 -5.71 13.65 10.42
N PRO A 184 -6.87 14.32 10.62
CA PRO A 184 -7.76 14.67 9.52
C PRO A 184 -7.03 15.50 8.45
N LYS A 185 -7.40 15.34 7.18
CA LYS A 185 -6.71 15.99 6.05
C LYS A 185 -6.70 17.52 6.13
N ALA A 186 -7.70 18.08 6.81
CA ALA A 186 -7.89 19.52 6.95
C ALA A 186 -7.20 20.11 8.19
N THR A 187 -6.58 19.28 9.04
CA THR A 187 -5.83 19.76 10.20
C THR A 187 -4.64 20.61 9.76
N VAL A 188 -4.52 21.81 10.33
CA VAL A 188 -3.41 22.73 10.06
C VAL A 188 -2.28 22.45 11.05
N CYS A 189 -1.14 22.00 10.56
CA CYS A 189 0.05 21.80 11.40
C CYS A 189 0.82 23.10 11.58
N ALA A 190 0.73 23.72 12.75
CA ALA A 190 1.20 25.09 12.99
C ALA A 190 2.74 25.23 13.00
N GLY A 191 3.46 24.14 13.28
CA GLY A 191 4.93 24.09 13.34
C GLY A 191 5.62 23.83 11.99
N ASP A 192 4.86 23.79 10.88
CA ASP A 192 5.35 23.32 9.59
C ASP A 192 5.44 24.43 8.53
N PRO A 193 6.63 25.02 8.31
CA PRO A 193 6.80 26.07 7.31
C PRO A 193 6.73 25.55 5.87
N LEU A 194 6.80 24.23 5.63
CA LEU A 194 6.71 23.66 4.28
C LEU A 194 5.26 23.62 3.77
N GLY A 195 4.30 23.53 4.69
CA GLY A 195 2.87 23.47 4.38
C GLY A 195 2.39 22.08 3.93
N PRO A 196 1.07 21.96 3.65
CA PRO A 196 0.47 20.66 3.35
C PRO A 196 1.01 20.05 2.05
N PRO A 197 1.14 18.72 1.97
CA PRO A 197 1.52 18.03 0.74
C PRO A 197 0.51 18.26 -0.39
N ASN A 198 0.98 18.22 -1.64
CA ASN A 198 0.07 18.15 -2.77
C ASN A 198 -0.68 16.80 -2.77
N GLY A 199 -1.94 16.80 -3.21
CA GLY A 199 -2.77 15.59 -3.31
C GLY A 199 -3.78 15.40 -2.17
N ILE A 200 -3.66 16.16 -1.07
CA ILE A 200 -4.54 16.01 0.11
C ILE A 200 -6.02 16.22 -0.21
N GLN A 201 -6.34 17.00 -1.26
CA GLN A 201 -7.70 17.25 -1.71
C GLN A 201 -8.42 15.99 -2.17
N TYR A 202 -7.67 14.96 -2.59
CA TYR A 202 -8.22 13.69 -3.10
C TYR A 202 -8.38 12.62 -2.02
N LEU A 203 -7.90 12.85 -0.79
CA LEU A 203 -8.01 11.89 0.30
C LEU A 203 -9.34 12.02 1.05
N ALA A 204 -9.76 10.94 1.69
CA ALA A 204 -10.90 10.91 2.60
C ALA A 204 -10.43 10.69 4.05
N ASP A 205 -11.16 11.25 5.01
CA ASP A 205 -10.88 11.01 6.44
C ASP A 205 -11.55 9.70 6.85
N VAL A 206 -10.80 8.61 6.67
CA VAL A 206 -11.30 7.24 6.77
C VAL A 206 -10.37 6.37 7.61
N VAL A 207 -10.97 5.46 8.37
CA VAL A 207 -10.33 4.31 9.01
C VAL A 207 -10.62 3.06 8.19
N PHE A 208 -9.57 2.39 7.73
CA PHE A 208 -9.69 1.17 6.92
C PHE A 208 -9.45 -0.05 7.79
N VAL A 209 -10.25 -1.08 7.59
CA VAL A 209 -10.16 -2.36 8.29
C VAL A 209 -10.24 -3.50 7.29
N ALA A 210 -9.14 -4.23 7.11
CA ALA A 210 -9.10 -5.50 6.42
C ALA A 210 -9.32 -6.64 7.42
N THR A 211 -10.49 -7.25 7.36
CA THR A 211 -10.78 -8.51 8.07
C THR A 211 -10.26 -9.68 7.25
N MET A 212 -9.60 -10.63 7.89
CA MET A 212 -9.23 -11.92 7.34
C MET A 212 -9.93 -12.97 8.18
N LEU A 213 -11.03 -13.54 7.69
CA LEU A 213 -11.89 -14.41 8.48
C LEU A 213 -12.02 -15.81 7.87
N THR A 214 -12.01 -16.82 8.73
CA THR A 214 -12.29 -18.22 8.40
C THR A 214 -13.77 -18.47 8.16
N GLU A 215 -14.64 -17.75 8.89
CA GLU A 215 -16.09 -17.78 8.81
C GLU A 215 -16.67 -16.37 8.92
N PRO A 216 -17.88 -16.10 8.36
CA PRO A 216 -18.54 -14.80 8.49
C PRO A 216 -18.67 -14.33 9.95
N ALA A 217 -18.64 -13.02 10.16
CA ALA A 217 -18.69 -12.37 11.47
C ALA A 217 -19.28 -10.95 11.37
N GLU A 218 -19.40 -10.28 12.51
CA GLU A 218 -19.76 -8.87 12.62
C GLU A 218 -18.53 -8.06 13.04
N LEU A 219 -18.13 -7.08 12.23
CA LEU A 219 -17.09 -6.11 12.55
C LEU A 219 -17.73 -4.87 13.18
N THR A 220 -17.27 -4.49 14.37
CA THR A 220 -17.66 -3.25 15.04
C THR A 220 -16.46 -2.32 15.15
N VAL A 221 -16.65 -1.05 14.77
CA VAL A 221 -15.63 -0.01 14.86
C VAL A 221 -16.18 1.20 15.58
N THR A 222 -15.41 1.72 16.53
CA THR A 222 -15.65 3.02 17.17
C THR A 222 -14.45 3.91 16.87
N SER A 223 -14.69 4.99 16.12
CA SER A 223 -13.64 5.91 15.68
C SER A 223 -13.81 7.27 16.34
N GLY A 224 -12.95 7.58 17.30
CA GLY A 224 -12.91 8.85 18.01
C GLY A 224 -13.77 8.95 19.26
N ASP A 225 -13.54 10.01 20.02
CA ASP A 225 -14.19 10.27 21.31
C ASP A 225 -15.68 10.56 21.14
N GLY A 226 -16.51 9.87 21.92
CA GLY A 226 -17.97 10.05 21.91
C GLY A 226 -18.65 9.55 20.64
N ALA A 227 -17.93 8.89 19.73
CA ALA A 227 -18.52 8.26 18.55
C ALA A 227 -19.37 7.04 18.93
N ALA A 228 -20.51 6.87 18.25
CA ALA A 228 -21.29 5.63 18.36
C ALA A 228 -20.58 4.49 17.61
N PRO A 229 -20.55 3.26 18.15
CA PRO A 229 -20.03 2.11 17.42
C PRO A 229 -20.83 1.86 16.13
N VAL A 230 -20.12 1.52 15.06
CA VAL A 230 -20.71 1.12 13.78
C VAL A 230 -20.42 -0.36 13.55
N THR A 231 -21.47 -1.16 13.41
CA THR A 231 -21.37 -2.61 13.17
C THR A 231 -21.81 -2.96 11.75
N VAL A 232 -21.03 -3.83 11.10
CA VAL A 232 -21.29 -4.34 9.74
C VAL A 232 -21.02 -5.83 9.66
N SER A 233 -21.86 -6.56 8.92
CA SER A 233 -21.61 -7.96 8.59
C SER A 233 -20.47 -8.09 7.58
N VAL A 234 -19.49 -8.94 7.89
CA VAL A 234 -18.33 -9.24 7.03
C VAL A 234 -18.28 -10.73 6.72
N GLY A 235 -18.05 -11.06 5.44
CA GLY A 235 -17.95 -12.46 4.99
C GLY A 235 -16.60 -13.09 5.31
N ALA A 236 -16.52 -14.42 5.17
CA ALA A 236 -15.26 -15.14 5.18
C ALA A 236 -14.31 -14.69 4.05
N GLY A 237 -13.02 -14.95 4.21
CA GLY A 237 -11.95 -14.48 3.34
C GLY A 237 -11.41 -13.12 3.77
N ILE A 238 -10.81 -12.40 2.83
CA ILE A 238 -10.28 -11.06 3.06
C ILE A 238 -11.32 -10.02 2.59
N ARG A 239 -11.69 -9.09 3.48
CA ARG A 239 -12.63 -8.00 3.19
C ARG A 239 -12.13 -6.71 3.80
N THR A 240 -11.95 -5.68 2.97
CA THR A 240 -11.66 -4.32 3.41
C THR A 240 -12.95 -3.52 3.53
N THR A 241 -13.14 -2.87 4.66
CA THR A 241 -14.27 -1.97 4.92
C THR A 241 -13.74 -0.66 5.47
N ASN A 242 -14.41 0.44 5.11
CA ASN A 242 -14.07 1.77 5.56
C ASN A 242 -15.09 2.29 6.59
N PHE A 243 -14.59 3.14 7.48
CA PHE A 243 -15.36 3.82 8.52
C PHE A 243 -14.98 5.29 8.52
N THR A 244 -15.92 6.17 8.83
CA THR A 244 -15.63 7.60 9.00
C THR A 244 -14.63 7.78 10.14
N MET A 245 -13.55 8.53 9.88
CA MET A 245 -12.55 8.87 10.87
C MET A 245 -13.08 9.89 11.88
N GLY A 246 -12.96 9.58 13.17
CA GLY A 246 -13.15 10.50 14.28
C GLY A 246 -11.83 10.75 15.03
N VAL A 247 -11.71 11.95 15.60
CA VAL A 247 -10.59 12.35 16.47
C VAL A 247 -10.70 11.61 17.80
N GLY A 248 -9.58 11.03 18.26
CA GLY A 248 -9.47 10.25 19.48
C GLY A 248 -9.07 8.78 19.23
N PRO A 249 -9.36 7.89 20.18
CA PRO A 249 -9.03 6.47 20.10
C PRO A 249 -9.77 5.74 18.97
N GLN A 250 -9.13 4.69 18.45
CA GLN A 250 -9.67 3.84 17.41
C GLN A 250 -9.85 2.43 17.96
N HIS A 251 -11.09 1.96 18.10
CA HIS A 251 -11.42 0.67 18.68
C HIS A 251 -12.08 -0.25 17.65
N PHE A 252 -11.68 -1.52 17.68
CA PHE A 252 -12.13 -2.55 16.75
C PHE A 252 -12.52 -3.80 17.53
N SER A 253 -13.62 -4.43 17.16
CA SER A 253 -13.96 -5.78 17.61
C SER A 253 -14.62 -6.58 16.50
N VAL A 254 -14.35 -7.88 16.47
CA VAL A 254 -15.05 -8.83 15.61
C VAL A 254 -15.77 -9.80 16.52
N SER A 255 -17.04 -10.05 16.22
CA SER A 255 -17.87 -10.98 16.98
C SER A 255 -18.55 -12.01 16.07
N ARG A 256 -18.71 -13.22 16.59
CA ARG A 256 -19.41 -14.31 15.92
C ARG A 256 -20.44 -14.89 16.89
N GLY A 257 -21.72 -14.88 16.50
CA GLY A 257 -22.81 -15.32 17.38
C GLY A 257 -22.95 -14.49 18.65
N GLY A 258 -22.59 -13.20 18.61
CA GLY A 258 -22.65 -12.28 19.76
C GLY A 258 -21.50 -12.41 20.76
N VAL A 259 -20.50 -13.26 20.48
CA VAL A 259 -19.28 -13.40 21.29
C VAL A 259 -18.13 -12.73 20.55
N GLU A 260 -17.41 -11.83 21.23
CA GLU A 260 -16.19 -11.24 20.69
C GLU A 260 -15.10 -12.33 20.54
N ILE A 261 -14.55 -12.44 19.33
CA ILE A 261 -13.51 -13.41 18.99
C ILE A 261 -12.12 -12.79 18.87
N LEU A 262 -12.05 -11.49 18.58
CA LEU A 262 -10.85 -10.67 18.58
C LEU A 262 -11.25 -9.20 18.67
N GLY A 263 -10.41 -8.38 19.29
CA GLY A 263 -10.68 -6.96 19.46
C GLY A 263 -9.49 -6.24 20.07
N GLY A 264 -9.52 -4.92 20.02
CA GLY A 264 -8.45 -4.09 20.55
C GLY A 264 -8.62 -2.61 20.24
N THR A 265 -7.82 -1.82 20.93
CA THR A 265 -7.67 -0.39 20.68
C THR A 265 -6.33 -0.17 20.02
N SER A 266 -6.31 0.68 19.00
CA SER A 266 -5.05 1.05 18.35
C SER A 266 -4.13 1.80 19.30
N GLU A 267 -2.81 1.60 19.16
CA GLU A 267 -1.81 2.28 20.00
C GLU A 267 -1.61 3.76 19.62
N LYS A 268 -2.25 4.23 18.54
CA LYS A 268 -2.09 5.60 18.06
C LYS A 268 -3.41 6.29 17.79
N ASP A 269 -3.74 7.29 18.59
CA ASP A 269 -4.97 8.06 18.40
C ASP A 269 -4.91 8.95 17.15
N VAL A 270 -6.09 9.34 16.65
CA VAL A 270 -6.24 10.41 15.68
C VAL A 270 -6.27 11.73 16.43
N ALA A 271 -5.36 12.65 16.13
CA ALA A 271 -5.31 13.98 16.73
C ALA A 271 -5.92 15.04 15.81
N ASP A 272 -6.47 16.10 16.40
CA ASP A 272 -6.95 17.29 15.69
C ASP A 272 -5.87 18.38 15.55
N SER A 273 -4.63 18.08 15.97
CA SER A 273 -3.50 18.99 15.94
C SER A 273 -2.20 18.24 15.59
N CYS A 274 -1.23 18.98 15.04
CA CYS A 274 0.07 18.46 14.63
C CYS A 274 1.13 19.57 14.58
N GLU A 275 2.38 19.18 14.78
CA GLU A 275 3.53 20.06 14.54
C GLU A 275 3.98 20.04 13.08
N LYS A 276 3.98 18.86 12.45
CA LYS A 276 4.33 18.66 11.04
C LYS A 276 3.26 17.85 10.32
N TYR A 277 3.06 18.15 9.03
CA TYR A 277 2.16 17.37 8.20
C TYR A 277 2.70 15.95 8.06
N ASN A 278 1.86 14.97 8.38
CA ASN A 278 2.21 13.57 8.24
C ASN A 278 1.01 12.78 7.68
N PHE A 279 1.14 12.32 6.45
CA PHE A 279 0.15 11.48 5.76
C PHE A 279 0.63 10.03 5.61
N ASN A 280 1.67 9.64 6.36
CA ASN A 280 2.05 8.25 6.55
C ASN A 280 1.01 7.55 7.45
N PRO A 281 0.43 6.42 7.05
CA PRO A 281 -0.61 5.78 7.83
C PRO A 281 -0.01 5.05 9.03
N TYR A 282 -0.72 5.06 10.15
CA TYR A 282 -0.46 4.09 11.20
C TYR A 282 -1.12 2.78 10.78
N VAL A 283 -0.41 1.65 10.92
CA VAL A 283 -0.92 0.31 10.59
C VAL A 283 -0.80 -0.58 11.80
N GLY A 284 -1.88 -1.28 12.13
CA GLY A 284 -1.88 -2.25 13.23
C GLY A 284 -2.51 -3.58 12.85
N VAL A 285 -2.28 -4.57 13.70
CA VAL A 285 -2.80 -5.93 13.55
C VAL A 285 -3.43 -6.37 14.85
N LEU A 286 -4.61 -6.96 14.77
CA LEU A 286 -5.23 -7.73 15.85
C LEU A 286 -5.31 -9.20 15.39
N SER A 287 -4.91 -10.10 16.27
CA SER A 287 -5.02 -11.55 16.07
C SER A 287 -5.61 -12.18 17.33
N ALA A 288 -6.39 -13.24 17.14
CA ALA A 288 -6.89 -14.07 18.25
C ALA A 288 -5.75 -14.80 18.99
#